data_AF-A0A9X0CXA8-F1
#
_entry.id   AF-A0A9X0CXA8-F1
#
_cell.length_a   1.000
_cell.length_b   1.000
_cell.length_c   1.000
_cell.angle_alpha   90.00
_cell.angle_beta   90.00
_cell.angle_gamma   90.00
#
_symmetry.space_group_name_H-M   'P 1'
#
loop_
_entity.id
_entity.type
_entity.pdbx_description
1 polymer ?
#
loop_
_entity_poly.entity_id
_entity_poly.type
_entity_poly.pdbx_seq_one_letter_code
_entity_poly.pdbx_strand_id
1 'polypeptide(L)'
;MDDKHRTILRKHRTALVDNLEPSKLLNSLDVLDDDDRDKLKSVQIRKEQAEELLDILSRRGPEAFQNFVAALYKSQEFLAKRLIQEQDSGIDVSTLVRDDIGMTSQHKQILRRSVQNLHHMDLHKMLPYLSGLLDELDKQSLLNTANPASQRVDMLLTEILPRKGPKALKVLCKH
;
A
#
# COMPACT_ATOMS: atom_id res chain seq x y z
N MET A 1 11.33 17.57 -0.36
CA MET A 1 11.11 17.33 1.07
C MET A 1 11.13 18.68 1.76
N ASP A 2 10.27 18.92 2.75
CA ASP A 2 10.21 20.21 3.45
C ASP A 2 11.29 20.33 4.54
N ASP A 3 11.63 21.55 4.93
CA ASP A 3 12.68 21.80 5.93
C ASP A 3 12.36 21.23 7.31
N LYS A 4 11.08 21.10 7.65
CA LYS A 4 10.62 20.40 8.86
C LYS A 4 11.01 18.92 8.82
N HIS A 5 10.74 18.23 7.71
CA HIS A 5 11.10 16.82 7.52
C HIS A 5 12.62 16.61 7.54
N ARG A 6 13.38 17.52 6.92
CA ARG A 6 14.86 17.49 6.97
C ARG A 6 15.37 17.64 8.40
N THR A 7 14.75 18.52 9.20
CA THR A 7 15.10 18.72 10.61
C THR A 7 14.85 17.45 11.43
N ILE A 8 13.72 16.78 11.20
CA ILE A 8 13.39 15.50 11.85
C ILE A 8 14.42 14.43 11.50
N LEU A 9 14.74 14.26 10.21
CA LEU A 9 15.76 13.30 9.78
C LEU A 9 17.13 13.61 10.39
N ARG A 10 17.51 14.89 10.48
CA ARG A 10 18.78 15.31 11.08
C ARG A 10 18.82 15.01 12.59
N LYS A 11 17.71 15.26 13.30
CA LYS A 11 17.58 14.97 14.75
C LYS A 11 17.72 13.47 15.04
N HIS A 12 17.14 12.63 14.19
CA HIS A 12 17.14 11.18 14.35
C HIS A 12 18.26 10.47 13.57
N ARG A 13 19.17 11.21 12.91
CA ARG A 13 20.15 10.66 11.96
C ARG A 13 20.98 9.54 12.58
N THR A 14 21.55 9.76 13.77
CA THR A 14 22.36 8.74 14.46
C THR A 14 21.56 7.46 14.73
N ALA A 15 20.35 7.59 15.28
CA ALA A 15 19.50 6.44 15.57
C ALA A 15 19.06 5.69 14.31
N LEU A 16 18.80 6.41 13.22
CA LEU A 16 18.51 5.81 11.92
C LEU A 16 19.73 5.07 11.40
N VAL A 17 20.89 5.72 11.28
CA VAL A 17 22.12 5.09 10.77
C VAL A 17 22.50 3.84 11.57
N ASP A 18 22.29 3.83 12.89
CA ASP A 18 22.63 2.68 13.73
C ASP A 18 21.68 1.48 13.59
N ASN A 19 20.42 1.70 13.22
CA ASN A 19 19.39 0.65 13.25
C ASN A 19 18.70 0.37 11.90
N LEU A 20 18.92 1.22 10.89
CA LEU A 20 18.28 1.11 9.58
C LEU A 20 18.87 -0.05 8.79
N GLU A 21 18.01 -0.90 8.24
CA GLU A 21 18.38 -1.91 7.23
C GLU A 21 17.99 -1.40 5.84
N PRO A 22 18.89 -0.76 5.07
CA PRO A 22 18.52 -0.09 3.82
C PRO A 22 18.06 -1.08 2.75
N SER A 23 18.66 -2.29 2.71
CA SER A 23 18.31 -3.38 1.79
C SER A 23 16.83 -3.75 1.81
N LYS A 24 16.15 -3.64 2.96
CA LYS A 24 14.71 -3.91 3.11
C LYS A 24 13.84 -2.78 2.55
N LEU A 25 14.41 -1.59 2.39
CA LEU A 25 13.71 -0.37 1.98
C LEU A 25 13.91 -0.06 0.50
N LEU A 26 15.05 -0.42 -0.10
CA LEU A 26 15.37 -0.10 -1.50
C LEU A 26 14.21 -0.44 -2.43
N ASN A 27 13.63 -1.64 -2.32
CA ASN A 27 12.55 -2.08 -3.20
C ASN A 27 11.20 -1.40 -2.96
N SER A 28 11.00 -0.74 -1.80
CA SER A 28 9.74 -0.08 -1.44
C SER A 28 9.77 1.45 -1.55
N LEU A 29 10.93 2.04 -1.86
CA LEU A 29 11.09 3.48 -2.03
C LEU A 29 10.96 3.88 -3.50
N ASP A 30 9.76 4.30 -3.90
CA ASP A 30 9.48 4.74 -5.28
C ASP A 30 10.23 6.02 -5.69
N VAL A 31 10.78 6.75 -4.71
CA VAL A 31 11.53 8.00 -4.94
C VAL A 31 12.98 7.78 -5.39
N LEU A 32 13.47 6.55 -5.34
CA LEU A 32 14.81 6.17 -5.79
C LEU A 32 14.74 5.69 -7.23
N ASP A 33 15.55 6.31 -8.09
CA ASP A 33 15.78 5.85 -9.46
C ASP A 33 16.72 4.62 -9.48
N ASP A 34 16.90 4.01 -10.65
CA ASP A 34 17.73 2.81 -10.79
C ASP A 34 19.21 3.09 -10.44
N ASP A 35 19.72 4.28 -10.78
CA ASP A 35 21.08 4.70 -10.45
C ASP A 35 21.28 4.84 -8.93
N ASP A 36 20.33 5.45 -8.21
CA ASP A 36 20.35 5.51 -6.75
C ASP A 36 20.38 4.12 -6.13
N ARG A 37 19.53 3.21 -6.64
CA ARG A 37 19.41 1.85 -6.14
C ARG A 37 20.72 1.10 -6.33
N ASP A 38 21.35 1.22 -7.48
CA ASP A 38 22.60 0.54 -7.78
C ASP A 38 23.77 1.16 -7.01
N LYS A 39 23.81 2.48 -6.86
CA LYS A 39 24.75 3.17 -5.96
C LYS A 39 24.61 2.65 -4.53
N LEU A 40 23.39 2.59 -4.00
CA LEU A 40 23.14 2.10 -2.65
C LEU A 40 23.54 0.62 -2.51
N LYS A 41 23.20 -0.25 -3.48
CA LYS A 41 23.62 -1.66 -3.47
C LYS A 41 25.13 -1.84 -3.54
N SER A 42 25.86 -0.91 -4.15
CA SER A 42 27.32 -0.96 -4.25
C SER A 42 28.03 -0.71 -2.91
N VAL A 43 27.36 -0.04 -1.96
CA VAL A 43 27.88 0.21 -0.61
C VAL A 43 27.76 -1.05 0.24
N GLN A 44 28.90 -1.61 0.66
CA GLN A 44 28.93 -2.86 1.44
C GLN A 44 28.62 -2.65 2.92
N ILE A 45 28.94 -1.47 3.47
CA ILE A 45 28.79 -1.18 4.89
C ILE A 45 27.38 -0.66 5.14
N ARG A 46 26.58 -1.40 5.92
CA ARG A 46 25.19 -1.07 6.25
C ARG A 46 25.01 0.37 6.74
N LYS A 47 25.92 0.85 7.61
CA LYS A 47 25.88 2.21 8.16
C LYS A 47 26.08 3.27 7.07
N GLU A 48 27.10 3.10 6.24
CA GLU A 48 27.37 4.01 5.13
C GLU A 48 26.23 4.00 4.10
N GLN A 49 25.66 2.83 3.83
CA GLN A 49 24.49 2.68 2.97
C GLN A 49 23.26 3.42 3.56
N ALA A 50 23.09 3.37 4.88
CA ALA A 50 22.04 4.12 5.57
C ALA A 50 22.28 5.63 5.51
N GLU A 51 23.51 6.10 5.70
CA GLU A 51 23.87 7.51 5.56
C GLU A 51 23.60 8.03 4.14
N GLU A 52 24.08 7.29 3.14
CA GLU A 52 23.89 7.64 1.73
C GLU A 52 22.39 7.67 1.37
N LEU A 53 21.61 6.71 1.86
CA LEU A 53 20.16 6.70 1.65
C LEU A 53 19.49 7.95 2.22
N LEU A 54 19.84 8.34 3.45
CA LEU A 54 19.29 9.56 4.08
C LEU A 54 19.70 10.82 3.33
N ASP A 55 20.94 10.87 2.82
CA ASP A 55 21.45 11.99 2.06
C ASP A 55 20.74 12.13 0.70
N ILE A 56 20.50 11.01 0.00
CA ILE A 56 19.69 10.98 -1.23
C ILE A 56 18.27 11.46 -0.93
N LEU A 57 17.59 10.90 0.08
CA LEU A 57 16.22 11.25 0.43
C LEU A 57 16.05 12.76 0.74
N SER A 58 17.05 13.38 1.38
CA SER A 58 17.02 14.81 1.71
C SER A 58 17.01 15.75 0.49
N ARG A 59 17.51 15.25 -0.65
CA ARG A 59 17.59 15.94 -1.95
C ARG A 59 16.38 15.68 -2.84
N ARG A 60 15.54 14.69 -2.50
CA ARG A 60 14.38 14.28 -3.29
C ARG A 60 13.14 15.15 -2.99
N GLY A 61 12.12 14.99 -3.84
CA GLY A 61 10.89 15.78 -3.87
C GLY A 61 10.08 15.81 -2.56
N PRO A 62 9.01 16.62 -2.47
CA PRO A 62 8.20 16.81 -1.25
C PRO A 62 7.71 15.49 -0.63
N GLU A 63 7.42 14.48 -1.45
CA GLU A 63 6.89 13.17 -1.02
C GLU A 63 7.94 12.21 -0.43
N ALA A 64 9.24 12.54 -0.51
CA ALA A 64 10.32 11.62 -0.10
C ALA A 64 10.25 11.22 1.37
N PHE A 65 9.88 12.14 2.26
CA PHE A 65 9.74 11.84 3.69
C PHE A 65 8.59 10.88 3.95
N GLN A 66 7.41 11.15 3.37
CA GLN A 66 6.23 10.32 3.56
C GLN A 66 6.44 8.91 3.01
N ASN A 67 7.02 8.78 1.81
CA ASN A 67 7.35 7.48 1.23
C ASN A 67 8.39 6.72 2.08
N PHE A 68 9.39 7.43 2.62
CA PHE A 68 10.36 6.83 3.53
C PHE A 68 9.73 6.29 4.82
N VAL A 69 8.88 7.10 5.48
CA VAL A 69 8.19 6.68 6.70
C VAL A 69 7.21 5.53 6.42
N ALA A 70 6.55 5.51 5.26
CA ALA A 70 5.67 4.40 4.86
C ALA A 70 6.44 3.10 4.62
N ALA A 71 7.58 3.18 3.92
CA ALA A 71 8.47 2.03 3.71
C ALA A 71 9.03 1.49 5.03
N LEU A 72 9.41 2.39 5.94
CA LEU A 72 9.81 2.05 7.30
C LEU A 72 8.67 1.39 8.07
N TYR A 73 7.44 1.90 7.97
CA TYR A 73 6.32 1.33 8.73
C TYR A 73 6.06 -0.13 8.35
N LYS A 74 6.22 -0.48 7.07
CA LYS A 74 6.04 -1.85 6.55
C LYS A 74 7.16 -2.81 6.93
N SER A 75 8.40 -2.33 7.04
CA SER A 75 9.58 -3.20 7.19
C SER A 75 10.27 -3.12 8.55
N GLN A 76 10.21 -1.96 9.19
CA GLN A 76 10.97 -1.54 10.38
C GLN A 76 10.13 -0.56 11.22
N GLU A 77 8.94 -1.01 11.64
CA GLU A 77 7.88 -0.18 12.26
C GLU A 77 8.37 0.67 13.45
N PHE A 78 9.31 0.15 14.24
CA PHE A 78 9.86 0.86 15.40
C PHE A 78 10.58 2.18 15.02
N LEU A 79 11.25 2.21 13.86
CA LEU A 79 11.89 3.43 13.34
C LEU A 79 10.85 4.40 12.81
N ALA A 80 9.82 3.90 12.10
CA ALA A 80 8.72 4.73 11.63
C ALA A 80 8.01 5.41 12.81
N LYS A 81 7.66 4.65 13.84
CA LYS A 81 6.99 5.16 15.06
C LYS A 81 7.80 6.28 15.71
N ARG A 82 9.13 6.15 15.79
CA ARG A 82 9.99 7.24 16.30
C ARG A 82 9.89 8.51 15.48
N LEU A 83 9.85 8.41 14.15
CA LEU A 83 9.76 9.57 13.27
C LEU A 83 8.36 10.21 13.32
N ILE A 84 7.31 9.41 13.45
CA ILE A 84 5.92 9.88 13.51
C ILE A 84 5.62 10.59 14.84
N GLN A 85 6.24 10.14 15.95
CA GLN A 85 6.08 10.76 17.26
C GLN A 85 6.60 12.20 17.35
N GLU A 86 7.38 12.67 16.38
CA GLU A 86 7.79 14.07 16.30
C GLU A 86 6.58 14.95 15.95
N GLN A 87 6.32 15.98 16.77
CA GLN A 87 5.17 16.89 16.63
C GLN A 87 5.04 17.53 15.25
N ASP A 88 6.17 17.76 14.56
CA ASP A 88 6.23 18.38 13.23
C ASP A 88 6.27 17.38 12.08
N SER A 89 6.08 16.08 12.33
CA SER A 89 6.16 15.07 11.26
C SER A 89 5.08 15.27 10.21
N GLY A 90 3.88 15.72 10.61
CA GLY A 90 2.74 15.89 9.72
C GLY A 90 2.25 14.57 9.10
N ILE A 91 2.70 13.43 9.65
CA ILE A 91 2.36 12.09 9.15
C ILE A 91 1.22 11.52 10.00
N ASP A 92 0.06 11.31 9.37
CA ASP A 92 -1.03 10.55 9.99
C ASP A 92 -0.77 9.04 9.79
N VAL A 93 -0.65 8.28 10.88
CA VAL A 93 -0.45 6.81 10.84
C VAL A 93 -1.52 6.13 10.00
N SER A 94 -2.75 6.67 10.01
CA SER A 94 -3.88 6.19 9.21
C SER A 94 -3.59 6.23 7.70
N THR A 95 -2.76 7.18 7.24
CA THR A 95 -2.33 7.28 5.83
C THR A 95 -1.15 6.38 5.48
N LEU A 96 -0.37 5.91 6.48
CA LEU A 96 0.76 4.99 6.29
C LEU A 96 0.30 3.54 6.22
N VAL A 97 -0.75 3.22 6.97
CA VAL A 97 -1.56 2.02 6.78
C VAL A 97 -2.42 2.24 5.54
N ARG A 98 -1.77 2.37 4.38
CA ARG A 98 -2.37 1.89 3.14
C ARG A 98 -2.41 0.37 3.23
N ASP A 99 -3.22 -0.15 4.15
CA ASP A 99 -3.91 -1.41 3.95
C ASP A 99 -4.65 -1.21 2.65
N ASP A 100 -4.03 -1.51 1.51
CA ASP A 100 -4.77 -2.12 0.42
C ASP A 100 -6.04 -1.33 0.01
N ILE A 101 -6.01 0.02 0.10
CA ILE A 101 -7.17 0.87 -0.20
C ILE A 101 -7.25 0.96 -1.71
N GLY A 102 -7.85 -0.08 -2.28
CA GLY A 102 -7.96 -0.26 -3.72
C GLY A 102 -7.22 -1.49 -4.21
N MET A 103 -7.92 -2.22 -5.07
CA MET A 103 -7.40 -3.33 -5.80
C MET A 103 -6.22 -2.89 -6.69
N THR A 104 -5.03 -3.49 -6.54
CA THR A 104 -3.87 -3.22 -7.42
C THR A 104 -4.21 -3.50 -8.90
N SER A 105 -3.45 -2.92 -9.84
CA SER A 105 -3.65 -3.18 -11.27
C SER A 105 -3.56 -4.67 -11.61
N GLN A 106 -2.70 -5.42 -10.91
CA GLN A 106 -2.62 -6.87 -11.05
C GLN A 106 -3.90 -7.57 -10.57
N HIS A 107 -4.42 -7.18 -9.40
CA HIS A 107 -5.69 -7.73 -8.90
C HIS A 107 -6.88 -7.40 -9.82
N LYS A 108 -6.92 -6.19 -10.41
CA LYS A 108 -7.93 -5.82 -11.42
C LYS A 108 -7.80 -6.63 -12.70
N GLN A 109 -6.57 -6.92 -13.13
CA GLN A 109 -6.30 -7.73 -14.32
C GLN A 109 -6.66 -9.21 -14.10
N ILE A 110 -6.43 -9.73 -12.89
CA ILE A 110 -6.87 -11.06 -12.48
C ILE A 110 -8.40 -11.12 -12.51
N LEU A 111 -9.10 -10.15 -11.92
CA LEU A 111 -10.55 -10.09 -12.02
C LEU A 111 -11.01 -10.03 -13.47
N ARG A 112 -10.49 -9.11 -14.29
CA ARG A 112 -10.88 -8.97 -15.71
C ARG A 112 -10.70 -10.26 -16.51
N ARG A 113 -9.61 -11.00 -16.28
CA ARG A 113 -9.40 -12.31 -16.93
C ARG A 113 -10.36 -13.36 -16.41
N SER A 114 -10.69 -13.31 -15.13
CA SER A 114 -11.62 -14.24 -14.48
C SER A 114 -13.08 -13.88 -14.71
N VAL A 115 -13.45 -12.66 -15.10
CA VAL A 115 -14.85 -12.24 -15.38
C VAL A 115 -15.54 -13.23 -16.31
N GLN A 116 -14.84 -13.67 -17.38
CA GLN A 116 -15.38 -14.63 -18.35
C GLN A 116 -15.72 -15.99 -17.73
N ASN A 117 -14.96 -16.43 -16.72
CA ASN A 117 -15.18 -17.70 -16.01
C ASN A 117 -16.19 -17.55 -14.86
N LEU A 118 -16.31 -16.34 -14.30
CA LEU A 118 -17.15 -16.06 -13.13
C LEU A 118 -18.56 -15.60 -13.50
N HIS A 119 -18.91 -15.41 -14.78
CA HIS A 119 -20.27 -15.08 -15.21
C HIS A 119 -21.35 -16.10 -14.81
N HIS A 120 -20.95 -17.35 -14.57
CA HIS A 120 -21.85 -18.42 -14.09
C HIS A 120 -21.89 -18.54 -12.57
N MET A 121 -21.25 -17.62 -11.83
CA MET A 121 -21.29 -17.63 -10.37
C MET A 121 -22.70 -17.35 -9.85
N ASP A 122 -23.13 -18.21 -8.93
CA ASP A 122 -24.36 -18.02 -8.19
C ASP A 122 -24.14 -16.97 -7.09
N LEU A 123 -24.57 -15.74 -7.38
CA LEU A 123 -24.49 -14.61 -6.46
C LEU A 123 -25.18 -14.90 -5.12
N HIS A 124 -26.27 -15.68 -5.12
CA HIS A 124 -27.02 -16.00 -3.91
C HIS A 124 -26.21 -16.88 -2.95
N LYS A 125 -25.35 -17.74 -3.48
CA LYS A 125 -24.44 -18.56 -2.66
C LYS A 125 -23.28 -17.74 -2.12
N MET A 126 -22.84 -16.70 -2.82
CA MET A 126 -21.66 -15.91 -2.45
C MET A 126 -21.97 -14.73 -1.52
N LEU A 127 -23.17 -14.16 -1.60
CA LEU A 127 -23.59 -13.01 -0.79
C LEU A 127 -23.44 -13.19 0.72
N PRO A 128 -23.75 -14.36 1.32
CA PRO A 128 -23.52 -14.60 2.75
C PRO A 128 -22.05 -14.44 3.15
N TYR A 129 -21.12 -14.88 2.31
CA TYR A 129 -19.67 -14.80 2.54
C TYR A 129 -19.11 -13.40 2.27
N LEU A 130 -19.75 -12.64 1.38
CA LEU A 130 -19.40 -11.26 1.07
C LEU A 130 -20.09 -10.24 2.01
N SER A 131 -20.98 -10.70 2.89
CA SER A 131 -21.80 -9.83 3.75
C SER A 131 -21.00 -8.94 4.71
N GLY A 132 -19.81 -9.39 5.13
CA GLY A 132 -18.87 -8.61 5.94
C GLY A 132 -17.98 -7.65 5.14
N LEU A 133 -18.02 -7.74 3.80
CA LEU A 133 -17.23 -6.91 2.88
C LEU A 133 -18.10 -5.84 2.19
N LEU A 134 -19.39 -6.12 2.00
CA LEU A 134 -20.33 -5.28 1.28
C LEU A 134 -21.12 -4.36 2.21
N ASP A 135 -21.27 -3.10 1.81
CA ASP A 135 -22.14 -2.16 2.53
C ASP A 135 -23.62 -2.45 2.20
N GLU A 136 -24.56 -1.90 2.98
CA GLU A 136 -25.99 -2.09 2.72
C GLU A 136 -26.41 -1.63 1.31
N LEU A 137 -25.82 -0.55 0.81
CA LEU A 137 -26.03 -0.05 -0.55
C LEU A 137 -25.56 -1.04 -1.63
N ASP A 138 -24.40 -1.67 -1.42
CA ASP A 138 -23.86 -2.67 -2.34
C ASP A 138 -24.75 -3.92 -2.36
N LYS A 139 -25.21 -4.36 -1.17
CA LYS A 139 -26.13 -5.49 -1.01
C LYS A 139 -27.46 -5.25 -1.72
N GLN A 140 -28.05 -4.06 -1.57
CA GLN A 140 -29.29 -3.71 -2.25
C GLN A 140 -29.13 -3.68 -3.76
N SER A 141 -28.01 -3.16 -4.27
CA SER A 141 -27.72 -3.11 -5.71
C SER A 141 -27.55 -4.52 -6.31
N LEU A 142 -26.97 -5.44 -5.55
CA LEU A 142 -26.76 -6.84 -5.94
C LEU A 142 -27.99 -7.73 -5.76
N LEU A 143 -28.89 -7.38 -4.85
CA LEU A 143 -30.17 -8.06 -4.65
C LEU A 143 -31.30 -7.53 -5.54
N ASN A 144 -31.07 -6.41 -6.24
CA ASN A 144 -32.05 -5.83 -7.15
C ASN A 144 -32.34 -6.75 -8.34
N THR A 145 -33.48 -7.43 -8.32
CA THR A 145 -33.93 -8.37 -9.34
C THR A 145 -34.34 -7.70 -10.66
N ALA A 146 -34.39 -6.37 -10.73
CA ALA A 146 -34.59 -5.65 -11.98
C ALA A 146 -33.44 -5.85 -12.97
N ASN A 147 -32.24 -6.20 -12.49
CA ASN A 147 -31.07 -6.45 -13.32
C ASN A 147 -30.82 -7.97 -13.54
N PRO A 148 -30.44 -8.40 -14.75
CA PRO A 148 -30.01 -9.77 -15.03
C PRO A 148 -28.89 -10.22 -14.09
N ALA A 149 -28.87 -11.51 -13.73
CA ALA A 149 -27.82 -12.06 -12.86
C ALA A 149 -26.41 -11.80 -13.39
N SER A 150 -26.21 -11.87 -14.72
CA SER A 150 -24.95 -11.58 -15.39
C SER A 150 -24.48 -10.13 -15.17
N GLN A 151 -25.41 -9.16 -15.24
CA GLN A 151 -25.11 -7.75 -15.02
C GLN A 151 -24.78 -7.44 -13.56
N ARG A 152 -25.43 -8.14 -12.63
CA ARG A 152 -25.15 -8.02 -11.19
C ARG A 152 -23.78 -8.60 -10.81
N VAL A 153 -23.41 -9.72 -11.41
CA VAL A 153 -22.07 -10.30 -11.28
C VAL A 153 -21.03 -9.37 -11.90
N ASP A 154 -21.30 -8.79 -13.06
CA ASP A 154 -20.38 -7.83 -13.68
C ASP A 154 -20.16 -6.60 -12.78
N MET A 155 -21.24 -6.01 -12.26
CA MET A 155 -21.19 -4.90 -11.31
C MET A 155 -20.42 -5.25 -10.02
N LEU A 156 -20.56 -6.48 -9.51
CA LEU A 156 -19.75 -6.95 -8.39
C LEU A 156 -18.26 -6.94 -8.76
N LEU A 157 -17.90 -7.51 -9.91
CA LEU A 157 -16.51 -7.70 -10.34
C LEU A 157 -15.82 -6.41 -10.79
N THR A 158 -16.54 -5.47 -11.37
CA THR A 158 -15.96 -4.25 -11.99
C THR A 158 -16.05 -3.02 -11.11
N GLU A 159 -17.11 -2.90 -10.30
CA GLU A 159 -17.35 -1.69 -9.49
C GLU A 159 -17.14 -1.95 -8.00
N ILE A 160 -17.69 -3.03 -7.46
CA ILE A 160 -17.79 -3.22 -6.01
C ILE A 160 -16.49 -3.81 -5.43
N LEU A 161 -16.03 -4.97 -5.91
CA LEU A 161 -14.81 -5.60 -5.39
C LEU A 161 -13.55 -4.71 -5.54
N PRO A 162 -13.38 -3.95 -6.65
CA PRO A 162 -12.23 -3.06 -6.77
C PRO A 162 -12.19 -1.95 -5.71
N ARG A 163 -13.35 -1.48 -5.25
CA ARG A 163 -13.49 -0.49 -4.16
C ARG A 163 -13.18 -1.09 -2.78
N LYS A 164 -13.48 -2.38 -2.57
CA LYS A 164 -13.22 -3.09 -1.30
C LYS A 164 -11.78 -3.61 -1.14
N GLY A 165 -10.97 -3.51 -2.18
CA GLY A 165 -9.54 -3.84 -2.14
C GLY A 165 -9.23 -5.34 -2.23
N PRO A 166 -7.95 -5.75 -2.14
CA PRO A 166 -7.50 -7.13 -2.28
C PRO A 166 -8.01 -8.10 -1.19
N LYS A 167 -8.48 -7.60 -0.05
CA LYS A 167 -9.20 -8.42 0.94
C LYS A 167 -10.43 -9.10 0.32
N ALA A 168 -11.07 -8.43 -0.65
CA ALA A 168 -12.21 -8.95 -1.41
C ALA A 168 -11.86 -10.20 -2.25
N LEU A 169 -10.69 -10.19 -2.91
CA LEU A 169 -10.20 -11.35 -3.67
C LEU A 169 -9.92 -12.54 -2.78
N LYS A 170 -9.37 -12.31 -1.59
CA LYS A 170 -9.05 -13.39 -0.65
C LYS A 170 -10.30 -14.11 -0.17
N VAL A 171 -11.43 -13.42 -0.07
CA VAL A 171 -12.74 -14.02 0.26
C VAL A 171 -13.28 -14.80 -0.93
N LEU A 172 -13.13 -14.29 -2.15
CA LEU A 172 -13.56 -14.98 -3.37
C LEU A 172 -12.74 -16.22 -3.70
N CYS A 173 -11.42 -16.19 -3.54
CA CYS A 173 -10.56 -17.33 -3.87
C CYS A 173 -10.58 -18.45 -2.82
N LYS A 174 -11.27 -18.26 -1.69
CA LYS A 174 -11.41 -19.27 -0.64
C LYS A 174 -12.58 -20.24 -0.85
N HIS A 175 -13.42 -20.00 -1.85
CA HIS A 175 -14.65 -20.73 -2.14
C HIS A 175 -14.80 -20.94 -3.65
#